data_AF-A0A9W4WU25-F1
#
_entry.id   AF-A0A9W4WU25-F1
#
_cell.length_a   1.000
_cell.length_b   1.000
_cell.length_c   1.000
_cell.angle_alpha   90.00
_cell.angle_beta   90.00
_cell.angle_gamma   90.00
#
_symmetry.space_group_name_H-M   'P 1'
#
loop_
_entity.id
_entity.type
_entity.pdbx_description
1 polymer ?
#
loop_
_entity_poly.entity_id
_entity_poly.type
_entity_poly.pdbx_seq_one_letter_code
_entity_poly.pdbx_strand_id
1 'polypeptide(L)'
;MGSHNQKLLILTIFGMLCFIFLWTFGLPENSIKDPDFNDDSTKMNLMNDAPRKSNKDENVPFNKIPPSISNKLSTVYDVDGNPKEYINSRYYVNYLSIFRQQHHQMLSMLVQKADLAFRNNSVYSVTLKSQLAPSQDFHDYLSLARYFWPDPNGRNGLPYQKRDGYPNPEIETVKDYAFLRKVFKDVENLGFAYYFTRNDSYVEKSIYRIKEWFINPETKMNPNLNYASFIKGFNSGRRTGVLDMHPIYRMLQSIPLMRSSSKWDFLVENQLKQWISDYYEWLEITSLGKNEKISLNNHGTYYDVQAIFLLSYLDREEEASKYSLEALIHRVNTGIGLSGQQHHETIRPTSWFYSVFNLQALFLLAERSQYYGYDGWNYVGPKGQSIKKAIDYLLPYALTDGKGWPFNNIKEFELNSFVRLLELAFVIWPDDKYLKALIILRPKAKSEQALEYRNADWEDNYLCVWSLMTNKQLWTCVE
;
A
#
# COMPACT_ATOMS: atom_id res chain seq x y z
N MET A 1 -13.91 -10.50 40.87
CA MET A 1 -14.00 -10.56 39.40
C MET A 1 -15.46 -10.64 39.03
N GLY A 2 -16.06 -9.58 38.46
CA GLY A 2 -17.51 -9.59 38.18
C GLY A 2 -18.21 -8.28 37.81
N SER A 3 -17.52 -7.14 37.66
CA SER A 3 -18.20 -5.86 37.33
C SER A 3 -17.71 -5.14 36.06
N HIS A 4 -16.67 -5.65 35.39
CA HIS A 4 -16.13 -5.00 34.17
C HIS A 4 -16.82 -5.47 32.88
N ASN A 5 -17.24 -6.73 32.80
CA ASN A 5 -17.90 -7.27 31.59
C ASN A 5 -19.35 -6.81 31.42
N GLN A 6 -20.04 -6.37 32.48
CA GLN A 6 -21.39 -5.82 32.36
C GLN A 6 -21.42 -4.38 31.82
N LYS A 7 -20.36 -3.58 32.02
CA LYS A 7 -20.30 -2.21 31.47
C LYS A 7 -20.04 -2.20 29.96
N LEU A 8 -19.26 -3.16 29.45
CA LEU A 8 -18.96 -3.24 28.02
C LEU A 8 -20.16 -3.68 27.17
N LEU A 9 -21.02 -4.56 27.73
CA LEU A 9 -22.24 -5.05 27.06
C LEU A 9 -23.36 -3.99 27.02
N ILE A 10 -23.46 -3.13 28.04
CA ILE A 10 -24.47 -2.05 28.08
C ILE A 10 -24.14 -0.92 27.09
N LEU A 11 -22.84 -0.62 26.88
CA LEU A 11 -22.39 0.39 25.91
C LEU A 11 -22.59 -0.04 24.45
N THR A 12 -22.50 -1.34 24.15
CA THR A 12 -22.73 -1.87 22.79
C THR A 12 -24.22 -1.90 22.43
N ILE A 13 -25.10 -2.18 23.39
CA ILE A 13 -26.56 -2.18 23.17
C ILE A 13 -27.11 -0.75 23.01
N PHE A 14 -26.58 0.23 23.74
CA PHE A 14 -26.98 1.65 23.56
C PHE A 14 -26.52 2.24 22.22
N GLY A 15 -25.34 1.84 21.72
CA GLY A 15 -24.84 2.27 20.41
C GLY A 15 -25.68 1.76 19.24
N MET A 16 -26.24 0.55 19.31
CA MET A 16 -27.13 0.01 18.28
C MET A 16 -28.54 0.62 18.30
N LEU A 17 -29.08 0.97 19.48
CA LEU A 17 -30.43 1.55 19.60
C LEU A 17 -30.50 3.01 19.11
N CYS A 18 -29.43 3.82 19.28
CA CYS A 18 -29.38 5.17 18.74
C CYS A 18 -29.34 5.20 17.20
N PHE A 19 -28.74 4.19 16.56
CA PHE A 19 -28.70 4.10 15.09
C PHE A 19 -30.04 3.70 14.47
N ILE A 20 -30.90 2.96 15.18
CA ILE A 20 -32.23 2.54 14.68
C ILE A 20 -33.27 3.66 14.85
N PHE A 21 -33.16 4.50 15.88
CA PHE A 21 -34.09 5.59 16.13
C PHE A 21 -33.93 6.77 15.15
N LEU A 22 -32.74 6.98 14.61
CA LEU A 22 -32.45 8.04 13.61
C LEU A 22 -32.90 7.70 12.18
N TRP A 23 -33.39 6.47 11.93
CA TRP A 23 -33.79 6.01 10.59
C TRP A 23 -35.25 5.57 10.47
N THR A 24 -36.01 5.51 11.58
CA THR A 24 -37.39 4.97 11.59
C THR A 24 -38.50 6.03 11.69
N PHE A 25 -38.17 7.31 11.90
CA PHE A 25 -39.16 8.39 11.82
C PHE A 25 -38.72 9.45 10.80
N GLY A 26 -39.36 9.42 9.63
CA GLY A 26 -39.21 10.44 8.60
C GLY A 26 -39.61 11.82 9.14
N LEU A 27 -38.81 12.83 8.81
CA LEU A 27 -39.17 14.22 9.06
C LEU A 27 -39.86 14.83 7.82
N PRO A 28 -40.85 15.72 8.02
CA PRO A 28 -41.80 16.11 6.99
C PRO A 28 -41.21 17.14 6.03
N GLU A 29 -41.66 17.10 4.78
CA GLU A 29 -41.53 18.20 3.83
C GLU A 29 -42.11 19.51 4.41
N ASN A 30 -41.44 20.62 4.09
CA ASN A 30 -41.74 22.02 4.45
C ASN A 30 -41.19 22.52 5.79
N SER A 31 -40.01 23.14 5.75
CA SER A 31 -39.78 24.51 6.27
C SER A 31 -38.30 24.89 6.27
N ILE A 32 -37.79 25.36 5.14
CA ILE A 32 -36.67 26.32 5.14
C ILE A 32 -37.03 27.41 4.14
N LYS A 33 -37.31 28.62 4.67
CA LYS A 33 -37.47 29.85 3.89
C LYS A 33 -36.07 30.38 3.58
N ASP A 34 -35.82 30.67 2.31
CA ASP A 34 -34.65 31.42 1.83
C ASP A 34 -34.61 32.83 2.43
N PRO A 35 -33.42 33.37 2.77
CA PRO A 35 -33.21 34.80 2.85
C PRO A 35 -32.80 35.37 1.48
N ASP A 36 -33.50 36.44 1.10
CA ASP A 36 -33.36 37.26 -0.11
C ASP A 36 -31.90 37.55 -0.52
N PHE A 37 -31.57 37.22 -1.78
CA PHE A 37 -30.49 37.83 -2.53
C PHE A 37 -31.08 38.97 -3.37
N ASN A 38 -30.85 40.21 -2.94
CA ASN A 38 -31.04 41.38 -3.80
C ASN A 38 -29.83 41.54 -4.72
N ASP A 39 -30.15 41.54 -6.01
CA ASP A 39 -29.35 41.92 -7.15
C ASP A 39 -28.98 43.41 -7.07
N ASP A 40 -27.70 43.75 -7.13
CA ASP A 40 -27.32 44.96 -7.85
C ASP A 40 -25.95 44.80 -8.53
N SER A 41 -26.02 45.03 -9.84
CA SER A 41 -25.07 44.68 -10.88
C SER A 41 -23.74 45.46 -10.87
N THR A 42 -22.65 44.83 -11.33
CA THR A 42 -21.86 45.41 -12.43
C THR A 42 -21.04 44.36 -13.19
N LYS A 43 -21.39 44.18 -14.46
CA LYS A 43 -20.68 43.41 -15.49
C LYS A 43 -19.30 44.01 -15.77
N MET A 44 -18.26 43.19 -15.92
CA MET A 44 -17.02 43.60 -16.57
C MET A 44 -16.85 42.84 -17.89
N ASN A 45 -17.05 43.58 -18.98
CA ASN A 45 -16.85 43.14 -20.36
C ASN A 45 -15.36 42.95 -20.67
N LEU A 46 -15.04 41.88 -21.39
CA LEU A 46 -13.79 41.68 -22.09
C LEU A 46 -13.79 42.55 -23.36
N MET A 47 -12.79 43.42 -23.51
CA MET A 47 -12.47 44.03 -24.79
C MET A 47 -10.95 44.09 -24.98
N ASN A 48 -10.52 43.54 -26.11
CA ASN A 48 -9.19 43.63 -26.67
C ASN A 48 -8.84 45.10 -26.93
N ASP A 49 -7.61 45.50 -26.59
CA ASP A 49 -6.78 46.31 -27.49
C ASP A 49 -5.32 46.29 -27.03
N ALA A 50 -4.42 45.91 -27.95
CA ALA A 50 -2.99 46.05 -27.79
C ALA A 50 -2.57 47.52 -27.94
N PRO A 51 -1.42 47.90 -27.35
CA PRO A 51 -0.37 48.35 -28.25
C PRO A 51 1.04 47.86 -27.88
N ARG A 52 1.81 47.56 -28.93
CA ARG A 52 3.27 47.45 -28.91
C ARG A 52 3.89 48.73 -28.35
N LYS A 53 4.84 48.61 -27.42
CA LYS A 53 6.07 49.41 -27.38
C LYS A 53 7.18 48.69 -26.59
N SER A 54 8.39 48.91 -27.09
CA SER A 54 9.66 48.21 -26.88
C SER A 54 10.43 48.62 -25.62
N ASN A 55 11.38 47.74 -25.24
CA ASN A 55 12.68 47.99 -24.60
C ASN A 55 12.72 48.34 -23.10
N LYS A 56 13.19 47.41 -22.25
CA LYS A 56 14.62 47.30 -21.83
C LYS A 56 14.78 46.21 -20.76
N ASP A 57 15.88 45.47 -20.88
CA ASP A 57 16.44 44.58 -19.88
C ASP A 57 16.64 45.28 -18.53
N GLU A 58 16.07 44.73 -17.46
CA GLU A 58 16.59 44.94 -16.11
C GLU A 58 16.62 43.60 -15.35
N ASN A 59 17.86 43.17 -15.06
CA ASN A 59 18.19 42.07 -14.17
C ASN A 59 17.60 42.29 -12.78
N VAL A 60 16.69 41.41 -12.33
CA VAL A 60 16.27 41.35 -10.93
C VAL A 60 17.04 40.21 -10.23
N PRO A 61 17.82 40.47 -9.16
CA PRO A 61 18.61 39.44 -8.51
C PRO A 61 17.74 38.47 -7.71
N PHE A 62 18.02 37.17 -7.86
CA PHE A 62 17.57 36.09 -6.97
C PHE A 62 18.15 36.27 -5.56
N ASN A 63 17.52 37.11 -4.75
CA ASN A 63 17.70 37.11 -3.28
C ASN A 63 16.47 37.72 -2.63
N LYS A 64 15.38 36.94 -2.55
CA LYS A 64 14.35 37.13 -1.52
C LYS A 64 14.24 35.83 -0.75
N ILE A 65 14.77 35.87 0.48
CA ILE A 65 14.53 34.86 1.51
C ILE A 65 13.00 34.75 1.67
N PRO A 66 12.40 33.54 1.61
CA PRO A 66 10.97 33.40 1.85
C PRO A 66 10.63 33.86 3.28
N PRO A 67 9.47 34.50 3.51
CA PRO A 67 9.10 34.99 4.83
C PRO A 67 9.15 33.83 5.85
N SER A 68 9.71 34.11 7.03
CA SER A 68 9.83 33.14 8.11
C SER A 68 8.46 32.52 8.40
N ILE A 69 8.34 31.21 8.22
CA ILE A 69 7.14 30.46 8.57
C ILE A 69 7.03 30.51 10.10
N SER A 70 6.03 31.23 10.58
CA SER A 70 5.70 31.32 11.99
C SER A 70 5.32 29.93 12.51
N ASN A 71 6.10 29.38 13.45
CA ASN A 71 5.81 28.15 14.22
C ASN A 71 4.62 28.35 15.19
N LYS A 72 3.50 28.92 14.72
CA LYS A 72 2.32 29.12 15.56
C LYS A 72 1.53 27.81 15.59
N LEU A 73 1.56 27.15 16.75
CA LEU A 73 0.57 26.14 17.09
C LEU A 73 -0.81 26.75 16.93
N SER A 74 -1.66 26.02 16.24
CA SER A 74 -2.99 26.43 15.88
C SER A 74 -3.94 25.30 16.26
N THR A 75 -4.86 25.58 17.17
CA THR A 75 -5.83 24.59 17.64
C THR A 75 -6.96 24.43 16.62
N VAL A 76 -7.23 23.20 16.20
CA VAL A 76 -8.40 22.82 15.40
C VAL A 76 -9.24 21.87 16.24
N TYR A 77 -10.55 22.06 16.26
CA TYR A 77 -11.46 21.22 17.02
C TYR A 77 -11.99 20.11 16.11
N ASP A 78 -12.02 18.87 16.59
CA ASP A 78 -12.66 17.77 15.87
C ASP A 78 -14.20 17.86 15.95
N VAL A 79 -14.89 16.90 15.33
CA VAL A 79 -16.36 16.86 15.26
C VAL A 79 -17.03 16.73 16.63
N ASP A 80 -16.29 16.26 17.63
CA ASP A 80 -16.75 16.10 19.02
C ASP A 80 -16.30 17.28 19.90
N GLY A 81 -15.64 18.28 19.31
CA GLY A 81 -15.15 19.48 20.00
C GLY A 81 -13.83 19.28 20.74
N ASN A 82 -13.09 18.19 20.52
CA ASN A 82 -11.78 18.01 21.14
C ASN A 82 -10.72 18.83 20.41
N PRO A 83 -9.87 19.58 21.14
CA PRO A 83 -8.80 20.36 20.54
C PRO A 83 -7.67 19.43 20.06
N LYS A 84 -7.25 19.63 18.82
CA LYS A 84 -6.02 19.08 18.25
C LYS A 84 -5.10 20.22 17.85
N GLU A 85 -3.86 20.16 18.29
CA GLU A 85 -2.87 21.19 17.95
C GLU A 85 -2.14 20.83 16.66
N TYR A 86 -2.13 21.78 15.73
CA TYR A 86 -1.41 21.64 14.47
C TYR A 86 -0.42 22.78 14.34
N ILE A 87 0.78 22.46 13.85
CA ILE A 87 1.69 23.48 13.32
C ILE A 87 1.02 24.01 12.05
N ASN A 88 0.61 25.28 12.05
CA ASN A 88 0.03 25.97 10.89
C ASN A 88 -1.37 25.47 10.42
N SER A 89 -2.42 25.74 11.20
CA SER A 89 -3.80 25.28 10.91
C SER A 89 -4.35 25.72 9.56
N ARG A 90 -3.93 26.87 9.03
CA ARG A 90 -4.43 27.37 7.73
C ARG A 90 -4.04 26.43 6.59
N TYR A 91 -2.85 25.84 6.64
CA TYR A 91 -2.44 24.83 5.66
C TYR A 91 -3.05 23.47 5.94
N TYR A 92 -3.23 23.08 7.20
CA TYR A 92 -3.93 21.84 7.54
C TYR A 92 -5.41 21.87 7.10
N VAL A 93 -6.09 23.00 7.26
CA VAL A 93 -7.48 23.19 6.80
C VAL A 93 -7.55 23.24 5.27
N ASN A 94 -6.61 23.92 4.59
CA ASN A 94 -6.53 23.89 3.12
C ASN A 94 -6.18 22.51 2.57
N TYR A 95 -5.30 21.78 3.25
CA TYR A 95 -5.03 20.37 3.00
C TYR A 95 -6.37 19.63 3.10
N LEU A 96 -7.05 19.63 4.26
CA LEU A 96 -8.33 18.96 4.46
C LEU A 96 -9.44 19.35 3.45
N SER A 97 -9.50 20.61 3.01
CA SER A 97 -10.48 21.03 1.99
C SER A 97 -10.16 20.47 0.60
N ILE A 98 -8.88 20.41 0.22
CA ILE A 98 -8.42 19.72 -0.99
C ILE A 98 -8.72 18.22 -0.87
N PHE A 99 -8.49 17.60 0.30
CA PHE A 99 -8.82 16.19 0.56
C PHE A 99 -10.31 15.88 0.45
N ARG A 100 -11.20 16.79 0.87
CA ARG A 100 -12.65 16.60 0.69
C ARG A 100 -13.08 16.61 -0.77
N GLN A 101 -12.51 17.49 -1.60
CA GLN A 101 -12.78 17.51 -3.04
C GLN A 101 -12.24 16.24 -3.71
N GLN A 102 -11.08 15.74 -3.26
CA GLN A 102 -10.50 14.48 -3.72
C GLN A 102 -11.37 13.27 -3.37
N HIS A 103 -12.15 13.29 -2.29
CA HIS A 103 -12.98 12.14 -1.88
C HIS A 103 -13.97 11.65 -2.95
N HIS A 104 -14.60 12.56 -3.71
CA HIS A 104 -15.54 12.16 -4.77
C HIS A 104 -14.81 11.55 -5.99
N GLN A 105 -13.68 12.14 -6.38
CA GLN A 105 -12.84 11.64 -7.49
C GLN A 105 -12.27 10.26 -7.12
N MET A 106 -11.74 10.15 -5.91
CA MET A 106 -11.27 8.94 -5.26
C MET A 106 -12.30 7.80 -5.31
N LEU A 107 -13.54 8.05 -4.85
CA LEU A 107 -14.60 7.03 -4.88
C LEU A 107 -14.98 6.66 -6.32
N SER A 108 -15.04 7.63 -7.23
CA SER A 108 -15.30 7.36 -8.65
C SER A 108 -14.23 6.46 -9.26
N MET A 109 -12.95 6.68 -8.95
CA MET A 109 -11.85 5.84 -9.42
C MET A 109 -11.90 4.43 -8.85
N LEU A 110 -12.23 4.28 -7.55
CA LEU A 110 -12.45 2.98 -6.94
C LEU A 110 -13.55 2.20 -7.67
N VAL A 111 -14.72 2.83 -7.85
CA VAL A 111 -15.85 2.21 -8.53
C VAL A 111 -15.48 1.82 -9.96
N GLN A 112 -14.75 2.67 -10.69
CA GLN A 112 -14.26 2.33 -12.03
C GLN A 112 -13.33 1.10 -12.01
N LYS A 113 -12.38 1.02 -11.06
CA LYS A 113 -11.49 -0.15 -10.93
C LYS A 113 -12.27 -1.41 -10.57
N ALA A 114 -13.26 -1.30 -9.68
CA ALA A 114 -14.13 -2.41 -9.31
C ALA A 114 -15.03 -2.85 -10.48
N ASP A 115 -15.57 -1.93 -11.27
CA ASP A 115 -16.36 -2.24 -12.46
C ASP A 115 -15.53 -2.90 -13.56
N LEU A 116 -14.25 -2.54 -13.67
CA LEU A 116 -13.31 -3.22 -14.56
C LEU A 116 -13.02 -4.64 -14.06
N ALA A 117 -12.74 -4.83 -12.77
CA ALA A 117 -12.55 -6.15 -12.16
C ALA A 117 -13.81 -7.03 -12.28
N PHE A 118 -14.99 -6.45 -12.04
CA PHE A 118 -16.29 -7.08 -12.16
C PHE A 118 -16.54 -7.62 -13.58
N ARG A 119 -16.34 -6.78 -14.60
CA ARG A 119 -16.54 -7.14 -16.01
C ARG A 119 -15.45 -8.07 -16.55
N ASN A 120 -14.33 -8.23 -15.85
CA ASN A 120 -13.23 -9.06 -16.33
C ASN A 120 -13.57 -10.55 -16.20
N ASN A 121 -13.89 -11.19 -17.32
CA ASN A 121 -14.20 -12.62 -17.38
C ASN A 121 -13.01 -13.50 -17.82
N SER A 122 -11.79 -12.96 -17.86
CA SER A 122 -10.60 -13.79 -18.04
C SER A 122 -10.42 -14.73 -16.85
N VAL A 123 -10.08 -15.98 -17.13
CA VAL A 123 -9.77 -16.98 -16.11
C VAL A 123 -8.38 -16.73 -15.54
N TYR A 124 -8.26 -16.68 -14.21
CA TYR A 124 -6.97 -16.61 -13.52
C TYR A 124 -6.71 -17.95 -12.85
N SER A 125 -5.75 -18.72 -13.38
CA SER A 125 -5.41 -20.02 -12.82
C SER A 125 -3.94 -20.35 -13.08
N VAL A 126 -3.32 -21.02 -12.11
CA VAL A 126 -1.98 -21.61 -12.27
C VAL A 126 -1.99 -22.73 -13.30
N THR A 127 -3.14 -23.36 -13.58
CA THR A 127 -3.25 -24.47 -14.53
C THR A 127 -3.19 -24.03 -16.00
N LEU A 128 -3.20 -22.72 -16.27
CA LEU A 128 -3.15 -22.15 -17.62
C LEU A 128 -1.73 -22.03 -18.20
N LYS A 129 -0.69 -22.21 -17.38
CA LYS A 129 0.70 -22.12 -17.85
C LYS A 129 1.04 -23.28 -18.78
N SER A 130 1.73 -22.96 -19.88
CA SER A 130 2.27 -23.98 -20.79
C SER A 130 3.57 -24.61 -20.26
N GLN A 131 4.32 -23.87 -19.43
CA GLN A 131 5.54 -24.35 -18.81
C GLN A 131 5.23 -24.95 -17.44
N LEU A 132 5.51 -26.24 -17.26
CA LEU A 132 5.35 -26.91 -15.97
C LEU A 132 6.58 -26.76 -15.09
N ALA A 133 6.35 -26.79 -13.78
CA ALA A 133 7.39 -27.03 -12.80
C ALA A 133 7.95 -28.46 -12.93
N PRO A 134 9.16 -28.75 -12.38
CA PRO A 134 9.71 -30.10 -12.34
C PRO A 134 8.79 -31.18 -11.75
N SER A 135 7.83 -30.83 -10.88
CA SER A 135 6.82 -31.77 -10.35
C SER A 135 5.87 -32.33 -11.41
N GLN A 136 5.75 -31.67 -12.57
CA GLN A 136 4.72 -31.94 -13.60
C GLN A 136 3.27 -31.73 -13.11
N ASP A 137 3.07 -31.12 -11.94
CA ASP A 137 1.74 -30.74 -11.45
C ASP A 137 1.37 -29.34 -11.98
N PHE A 138 0.22 -29.24 -12.65
CA PHE A 138 -0.31 -27.97 -13.16
C PHE A 138 -0.77 -27.04 -12.01
N HIS A 139 -1.09 -27.58 -10.85
CA HIS A 139 -1.52 -26.84 -9.66
C HIS A 139 -0.35 -26.20 -8.89
N ASP A 140 0.89 -26.59 -9.17
CA ASP A 140 2.05 -25.98 -8.52
C ASP A 140 2.33 -24.60 -9.13
N TYR A 141 2.38 -23.57 -8.28
CA TYR A 141 2.73 -22.22 -8.69
C TYR A 141 4.16 -22.15 -9.22
N LEU A 142 4.32 -21.58 -10.41
CA LEU A 142 5.62 -21.35 -11.03
C LEU A 142 5.83 -19.86 -11.32
N SER A 143 6.98 -19.33 -10.94
CA SER A 143 7.44 -18.03 -11.43
C SER A 143 8.93 -18.10 -11.71
N LEU A 144 9.43 -17.29 -12.64
CA LEU A 144 10.85 -17.31 -12.97
C LEU A 144 11.63 -16.28 -12.14
N ALA A 145 12.88 -16.59 -11.82
CA ALA A 145 13.77 -15.68 -11.13
C ALA A 145 14.05 -14.43 -12.00
N ARG A 146 13.58 -13.27 -11.53
CA ARG A 146 13.62 -11.98 -12.25
C ARG A 146 14.95 -11.63 -12.92
N TYR A 147 16.08 -11.93 -12.27
CA TYR A 147 17.41 -11.50 -12.70
C TYR A 147 18.28 -12.62 -13.25
N PHE A 148 17.68 -13.71 -13.74
CA PHE A 148 18.43 -14.86 -14.24
C PHE A 148 18.28 -14.99 -15.76
N TRP A 149 19.41 -15.08 -16.45
CA TRP A 149 19.49 -15.05 -17.91
C TRP A 149 20.16 -16.31 -18.46
N PRO A 150 19.87 -16.71 -19.72
CA PRO A 150 20.59 -17.79 -20.37
C PRO A 150 22.12 -17.61 -20.30
N ASP A 151 22.82 -18.69 -19.99
CA ASP A 151 24.28 -18.73 -20.02
C ASP A 151 24.77 -18.93 -21.45
N PRO A 152 25.45 -17.94 -22.09
CA PRO A 152 25.96 -18.09 -23.45
C PRO A 152 26.98 -19.23 -23.60
N ASN A 153 27.62 -19.66 -22.50
CA ASN A 153 28.58 -20.76 -22.49
C ASN A 153 27.95 -22.09 -22.06
N GLY A 154 26.69 -22.06 -21.62
CA GLY A 154 25.96 -23.23 -21.16
C GLY A 154 25.31 -24.01 -22.30
N ARG A 155 25.16 -25.33 -22.14
CA ARG A 155 24.45 -26.16 -23.12
C ARG A 155 23.00 -25.69 -23.22
N ASN A 156 22.58 -25.24 -24.40
CA ASN A 156 21.26 -24.64 -24.65
C ASN A 156 20.93 -23.45 -23.73
N GLY A 157 21.93 -22.70 -23.27
CA GLY A 157 21.71 -21.55 -22.40
C GLY A 157 21.54 -21.87 -20.92
N LEU A 158 21.79 -23.11 -20.47
CA LEU A 158 21.56 -23.58 -19.10
C LEU A 158 22.85 -23.93 -18.34
N PRO A 159 22.85 -23.82 -17.00
CA PRO A 159 21.81 -23.20 -16.17
C PRO A 159 21.82 -21.67 -16.30
N TYR A 160 20.70 -21.01 -16.03
CA TYR A 160 20.66 -19.55 -16.09
C TYR A 160 21.58 -18.91 -15.02
N GLN A 161 22.19 -17.78 -15.36
CA GLN A 161 23.11 -17.04 -14.49
C GLN A 161 22.52 -15.70 -14.01
N LYS A 162 22.90 -15.28 -12.80
CA LYS A 162 22.43 -14.05 -12.18
C LYS A 162 23.01 -12.81 -12.86
N ARG A 163 22.16 -11.84 -13.18
CA ARG A 163 22.50 -10.46 -13.58
C ARG A 163 21.65 -9.48 -12.77
N ASP A 164 22.08 -9.22 -11.54
CA ASP A 164 21.30 -8.41 -10.58
C ASP A 164 21.01 -7.01 -11.13
N GLY A 165 19.79 -6.52 -10.94
CA GLY A 165 19.33 -5.23 -11.46
C GLY A 165 18.90 -5.23 -12.94
N TYR A 166 19.10 -6.32 -13.68
CA TYR A 166 18.71 -6.47 -15.09
C TYR A 166 17.60 -7.52 -15.24
N PRO A 167 16.31 -7.12 -15.27
CA PRO A 167 15.19 -8.07 -15.38
C PRO A 167 15.21 -8.83 -16.70
N ASN A 168 15.10 -10.15 -16.65
CA ASN A 168 14.88 -10.98 -17.83
C ASN A 168 13.38 -10.95 -18.20
N PRO A 169 13.00 -10.50 -19.41
CA PRO A 169 11.60 -10.43 -19.84
C PRO A 169 10.91 -11.79 -19.90
N GLU A 170 11.66 -12.90 -19.94
CA GLU A 170 11.07 -14.24 -19.87
C GLU A 170 10.25 -14.48 -18.60
N ILE A 171 10.44 -13.70 -17.53
CA ILE A 171 9.56 -13.79 -16.36
C ILE A 171 8.07 -13.71 -16.72
N GLU A 172 7.74 -12.99 -17.80
CA GLU A 172 6.38 -12.81 -18.29
C GLU A 172 5.85 -14.03 -19.07
N THR A 173 6.68 -15.03 -19.38
CA THR A 173 6.23 -16.24 -20.09
C THR A 173 5.46 -17.18 -19.17
N VAL A 174 5.69 -17.10 -17.85
CA VAL A 174 4.90 -17.82 -16.85
C VAL A 174 3.93 -16.85 -16.19
N LYS A 175 2.63 -17.06 -16.40
CA LYS A 175 1.60 -16.09 -16.02
C LYS A 175 1.17 -16.16 -14.57
N ASP A 176 1.54 -17.19 -13.81
CA ASP A 176 1.11 -17.36 -12.42
C ASP A 176 1.45 -16.12 -11.57
N TYR A 177 2.65 -15.55 -11.72
CA TYR A 177 3.07 -14.33 -11.02
C TYR A 177 2.15 -13.13 -11.28
N ALA A 178 1.73 -12.95 -12.53
CA ALA A 178 0.86 -11.87 -12.94
C ALA A 178 -0.60 -12.13 -12.55
N PHE A 179 -1.08 -13.36 -12.69
CA PHE A 179 -2.44 -13.76 -12.34
C PHE A 179 -2.68 -13.73 -10.83
N LEU A 180 -1.74 -14.20 -10.02
CA LEU A 180 -1.82 -14.11 -8.56
C LEU A 180 -2.04 -12.66 -8.10
N ARG A 181 -1.27 -11.72 -8.65
CA ARG A 181 -1.41 -10.29 -8.35
C ARG A 181 -2.74 -9.71 -8.81
N LYS A 182 -3.25 -10.17 -9.96
CA LYS A 182 -4.58 -9.77 -10.43
C LYS A 182 -5.68 -10.27 -9.51
N VAL A 183 -5.61 -11.51 -9.01
CA VAL A 183 -6.55 -12.01 -8.00
C VAL A 183 -6.53 -11.13 -6.76
N PHE A 184 -5.35 -10.84 -6.21
CA PHE A 184 -5.23 -9.96 -5.04
C PHE A 184 -5.80 -8.57 -5.30
N LYS A 185 -5.50 -7.99 -6.47
CA LYS A 185 -5.95 -6.63 -6.82
C LYS A 185 -7.44 -6.56 -7.10
N ASP A 186 -8.01 -7.56 -7.78
CA ASP A 186 -9.45 -7.65 -8.05
C ASP A 186 -10.22 -7.73 -6.73
N VAL A 187 -9.86 -8.67 -5.83
CA VAL A 187 -10.55 -8.83 -4.54
C VAL A 187 -10.35 -7.63 -3.62
N GLU A 188 -9.18 -6.98 -3.65
CA GLU A 188 -8.97 -5.69 -2.97
C GLU A 188 -9.98 -4.64 -3.46
N ASN A 189 -9.96 -4.33 -4.76
CA ASN A 189 -10.79 -3.27 -5.35
C ASN A 189 -12.29 -3.55 -5.16
N LEU A 190 -12.73 -4.80 -5.37
CA LEU A 190 -14.13 -5.20 -5.23
C LEU A 190 -14.61 -5.08 -3.78
N GLY A 191 -13.81 -5.55 -2.81
CA GLY A 191 -14.17 -5.51 -1.40
C GLY A 191 -14.29 -4.09 -0.84
N PHE A 192 -13.36 -3.23 -1.23
CA PHE A 192 -13.45 -1.81 -0.87
C PHE A 192 -14.57 -1.08 -1.60
N ALA A 193 -14.81 -1.35 -2.88
CA ALA A 193 -15.95 -0.77 -3.59
C ALA A 193 -17.28 -1.19 -2.96
N TYR A 194 -17.41 -2.45 -2.54
CA TYR A 194 -18.58 -2.91 -1.80
C TYR A 194 -18.78 -2.13 -0.50
N TYR A 195 -17.71 -1.84 0.26
CA TYR A 195 -17.81 -1.08 1.51
C TYR A 195 -18.53 0.28 1.33
N PHE A 196 -18.26 0.98 0.22
CA PHE A 196 -18.86 2.29 -0.06
C PHE A 196 -20.18 2.23 -0.82
N THR A 197 -20.33 1.28 -1.74
CA THR A 197 -21.49 1.24 -2.66
C THR A 197 -22.59 0.28 -2.22
N ARG A 198 -22.26 -0.70 -1.37
CA ARG A 198 -23.12 -1.85 -1.02
C ARG A 198 -23.61 -2.65 -2.23
N ASN A 199 -22.89 -2.58 -3.35
CA ASN A 199 -23.20 -3.35 -4.55
C ASN A 199 -22.78 -4.82 -4.38
N ASP A 200 -23.77 -5.68 -4.15
CA ASP A 200 -23.59 -7.12 -3.94
C ASP A 200 -22.96 -7.86 -5.14
N SER A 201 -23.02 -7.31 -6.36
CA SER A 201 -22.35 -7.91 -7.53
C SER A 201 -20.81 -7.93 -7.39
N TYR A 202 -20.22 -6.99 -6.64
CA TYR A 202 -18.79 -7.01 -6.34
C TYR A 202 -18.41 -8.16 -5.40
N VAL A 203 -19.32 -8.52 -4.49
CA VAL A 203 -19.14 -9.62 -3.55
C VAL A 203 -19.19 -10.96 -4.29
N GLU A 204 -20.18 -11.15 -5.16
CA GLU A 204 -20.30 -12.35 -5.99
C GLU A 204 -19.05 -12.56 -6.87
N LYS A 205 -18.51 -11.48 -7.46
CA LYS A 205 -17.26 -11.56 -8.23
C LYS A 205 -16.04 -11.89 -7.37
N SER A 206 -15.95 -11.32 -6.17
CA SER A 206 -14.84 -11.62 -5.25
C SER A 206 -14.82 -13.09 -4.85
N ILE A 207 -16.00 -13.67 -4.54
CA ILE A 207 -16.17 -15.10 -4.25
C ILE A 207 -15.74 -15.94 -5.46
N TYR A 208 -16.13 -15.53 -6.67
CA TYR A 208 -15.70 -16.20 -7.90
C TYR A 208 -14.17 -16.22 -8.04
N ARG A 209 -13.48 -15.08 -7.84
CA ARG A 209 -12.01 -15.01 -7.89
C ARG A 209 -11.33 -15.87 -6.83
N ILE A 210 -11.87 -15.90 -5.61
CA ILE A 210 -11.36 -16.75 -4.53
C ILE A 210 -11.54 -18.22 -4.89
N LYS A 211 -12.73 -18.62 -5.37
CA LYS A 211 -13.00 -20.00 -5.81
C LYS A 211 -12.04 -20.43 -6.91
N GLU A 212 -11.89 -19.59 -7.93
CA GLU A 212 -11.09 -19.85 -9.12
C GLU A 212 -9.62 -20.10 -8.77
N TRP A 213 -9.00 -19.27 -7.94
CA TRP A 213 -7.57 -19.39 -7.65
C TRP A 213 -7.24 -20.38 -6.52
N PHE A 214 -8.08 -20.50 -5.48
CA PHE A 214 -7.70 -21.21 -4.25
C PHE A 214 -8.44 -22.52 -4.00
N ILE A 215 -9.62 -22.72 -4.60
CA ILE A 215 -10.55 -23.77 -4.12
C ILE A 215 -10.93 -24.76 -5.22
N ASN A 216 -11.33 -24.27 -6.40
CA ASN A 216 -11.83 -25.13 -7.47
C ASN A 216 -10.77 -26.16 -7.87
N PRO A 217 -11.03 -27.48 -7.74
CA PRO A 217 -10.05 -28.52 -8.03
C PRO A 217 -9.46 -28.48 -9.44
N GLU A 218 -10.13 -27.89 -10.42
CA GLU A 218 -9.63 -27.78 -11.80
C GLU A 218 -8.66 -26.61 -12.02
N THR A 219 -8.67 -25.61 -11.13
CA THR A 219 -7.95 -24.34 -11.32
C THR A 219 -7.09 -23.91 -10.13
N LYS A 220 -7.27 -24.54 -8.96
CA LYS A 220 -6.64 -24.09 -7.73
C LYS A 220 -5.12 -24.11 -7.80
N MET A 221 -4.50 -23.20 -7.07
CA MET A 221 -3.09 -23.25 -6.72
C MET A 221 -2.89 -24.20 -5.53
N ASN A 222 -1.85 -25.03 -5.53
CA ASN A 222 -1.43 -25.76 -4.33
C ASN A 222 -0.89 -24.75 -3.28
N PRO A 223 -1.13 -24.95 -1.96
CA PRO A 223 -0.77 -23.99 -0.91
C PRO A 223 0.73 -23.97 -0.59
N ASN A 224 1.58 -23.76 -1.59
CA ASN A 224 3.04 -23.71 -1.45
C ASN A 224 3.68 -22.87 -2.57
N LEU A 225 4.95 -22.52 -2.40
CA LEU A 225 5.76 -21.82 -3.41
C LEU A 225 7.04 -22.61 -3.75
N ASN A 226 6.93 -23.95 -3.84
CA ASN A 226 8.07 -24.84 -4.09
C ASN A 226 8.84 -24.49 -5.37
N TYR A 227 8.18 -23.84 -6.33
CA TYR A 227 8.74 -23.49 -7.65
C TYR A 227 8.65 -21.98 -7.96
N ALA A 228 8.48 -21.14 -6.94
CA ALA A 228 8.57 -19.68 -7.12
C ALA A 228 10.03 -19.22 -7.29
N SER A 229 10.23 -18.13 -8.04
CA SER A 229 11.55 -17.59 -8.41
C SER A 229 12.49 -18.69 -8.95
N PHE A 230 11.96 -19.57 -9.80
CA PHE A 230 12.63 -20.68 -10.43
C PHE A 230 13.74 -20.23 -11.38
N ILE A 231 14.91 -20.88 -11.30
CA ILE A 231 16.01 -20.68 -12.24
C ILE A 231 15.99 -21.85 -13.22
N LYS A 232 15.85 -21.56 -14.52
CA LYS A 232 15.91 -22.62 -15.54
C LYS A 232 17.28 -23.33 -15.48
N GLY A 233 17.24 -24.67 -15.51
CA GLY A 233 18.40 -25.54 -15.30
C GLY A 233 18.55 -26.10 -13.88
N PHE A 234 17.63 -25.76 -12.96
CA PHE A 234 17.55 -26.34 -11.62
C PHE A 234 16.24 -27.11 -11.41
N ASN A 235 16.15 -27.87 -10.31
CA ASN A 235 15.01 -28.75 -10.02
C ASN A 235 14.04 -28.21 -8.96
N SER A 236 14.32 -27.05 -8.38
CA SER A 236 13.51 -26.44 -7.32
C SER A 236 13.46 -24.91 -7.47
N GLY A 237 12.42 -24.31 -6.89
CA GLY A 237 12.32 -22.87 -6.71
C GLY A 237 13.31 -22.36 -5.65
N ARG A 238 13.11 -21.11 -5.25
CA ARG A 238 14.03 -20.41 -4.34
C ARG A 238 13.29 -19.75 -3.21
N ARG A 239 13.99 -19.62 -2.07
CA ARG A 239 13.49 -18.85 -0.91
C ARG A 239 12.97 -17.46 -1.32
N THR A 240 13.67 -16.79 -2.24
CA THR A 240 13.32 -15.44 -2.73
C THR A 240 11.99 -15.39 -3.47
N GLY A 241 11.44 -16.53 -3.88
CA GLY A 241 10.11 -16.64 -4.47
C GLY A 241 8.98 -16.48 -3.46
N VAL A 242 9.24 -16.61 -2.15
CA VAL A 242 8.25 -16.28 -1.10
C VAL A 242 7.76 -14.83 -1.21
N LEU A 243 8.66 -13.92 -1.63
CA LEU A 243 8.33 -12.53 -1.91
C LEU A 243 7.23 -12.37 -2.97
N ASP A 244 6.94 -13.37 -3.82
CA ASP A 244 5.86 -13.27 -4.81
C ASP A 244 4.49 -13.05 -4.15
N MET A 245 4.30 -13.58 -2.95
CA MET A 245 3.05 -13.48 -2.17
C MET A 245 2.99 -12.24 -1.27
N HIS A 246 3.99 -11.35 -1.26
CA HIS A 246 3.99 -10.17 -0.38
C HIS A 246 2.75 -9.25 -0.47
N PRO A 247 2.05 -9.09 -1.62
CA PRO A 247 0.86 -8.23 -1.68
C PRO A 247 -0.41 -8.87 -1.09
N ILE A 248 -0.37 -10.13 -0.62
CA ILE A 248 -1.55 -10.88 -0.17
C ILE A 248 -2.36 -10.16 0.91
N TYR A 249 -1.69 -9.39 1.78
CA TYR A 249 -2.36 -8.64 2.85
C TYR A 249 -3.49 -7.75 2.34
N ARG A 250 -3.37 -7.22 1.11
CA ARG A 250 -4.39 -6.36 0.48
C ARG A 250 -5.72 -7.08 0.31
N MET A 251 -5.67 -8.30 -0.21
CA MET A 251 -6.84 -9.17 -0.34
C MET A 251 -7.41 -9.53 1.02
N LEU A 252 -6.55 -9.96 1.96
CA LEU A 252 -7.01 -10.44 3.26
C LEU A 252 -7.71 -9.35 4.09
N GLN A 253 -7.28 -8.10 3.93
CA GLN A 253 -7.89 -6.97 4.62
C GLN A 253 -9.18 -6.45 3.93
N SER A 254 -9.38 -6.71 2.63
CA SER A 254 -10.61 -6.30 1.95
C SER A 254 -11.76 -7.29 2.18
N ILE A 255 -11.47 -8.57 2.40
CA ILE A 255 -12.47 -9.62 2.62
C ILE A 255 -13.44 -9.31 3.79
N PRO A 256 -12.97 -8.92 4.99
CA PRO A 256 -13.86 -8.60 6.11
C PRO A 256 -14.91 -7.52 5.80
N LEU A 257 -14.61 -6.61 4.86
CA LEU A 257 -15.54 -5.55 4.46
C LEU A 257 -16.78 -6.09 3.75
N MET A 258 -16.70 -7.27 3.15
CA MET A 258 -17.76 -7.91 2.38
C MET A 258 -18.66 -8.83 3.20
N ARG A 259 -18.25 -9.22 4.42
CA ARG A 259 -18.99 -10.16 5.27
C ARG A 259 -20.40 -9.70 5.66
N SER A 260 -20.71 -8.40 5.54
CA SER A 260 -22.05 -7.86 5.78
C SER A 260 -23.03 -8.10 4.61
N SER A 261 -22.55 -8.56 3.46
CA SER A 261 -23.39 -8.84 2.29
C SER A 261 -24.14 -10.15 2.48
N SER A 262 -25.42 -10.16 2.07
CA SER A 262 -26.20 -11.40 1.97
C SER A 262 -25.63 -12.41 0.96
N LYS A 263 -24.77 -11.95 0.05
CA LYS A 263 -24.08 -12.77 -0.95
C LYS A 263 -22.77 -13.36 -0.46
N TRP A 264 -22.27 -12.96 0.72
CA TRP A 264 -21.02 -13.50 1.24
C TRP A 264 -21.14 -15.00 1.53
N ASP A 265 -20.26 -15.80 0.95
CA ASP A 265 -20.25 -17.25 1.09
C ASP A 265 -19.23 -17.66 2.17
N PHE A 266 -19.72 -17.86 3.40
CA PHE A 266 -18.86 -18.25 4.53
C PHE A 266 -18.23 -19.64 4.36
N LEU A 267 -18.80 -20.53 3.55
CA LEU A 267 -18.19 -21.84 3.26
C LEU A 267 -16.95 -21.68 2.38
N VAL A 268 -16.97 -20.72 1.45
CA VAL A 268 -15.82 -20.36 0.62
C VAL A 268 -14.73 -19.72 1.46
N GLU A 269 -15.10 -18.82 2.37
CA GLU A 269 -14.16 -18.20 3.27
C GLU A 269 -13.45 -19.25 4.16
N ASN A 270 -14.19 -20.23 4.69
CA ASN A 270 -13.60 -21.33 5.47
C ASN A 270 -12.62 -22.18 4.63
N GLN A 271 -12.94 -22.45 3.36
CA GLN A 271 -12.03 -23.16 2.46
C GLN A 271 -10.78 -22.33 2.14
N LEU A 272 -10.92 -21.01 1.97
CA LEU A 272 -9.78 -20.10 1.81
C LEU A 272 -8.92 -20.07 3.09
N LYS A 273 -9.53 -20.04 4.28
CA LYS A 273 -8.81 -20.14 5.55
C LYS A 273 -8.05 -21.46 5.66
N GLN A 274 -8.61 -22.58 5.21
CA GLN A 274 -7.89 -23.85 5.16
C GLN A 274 -6.67 -23.75 4.25
N TRP A 275 -6.84 -23.24 3.02
CA TRP A 275 -5.72 -23.05 2.09
C TRP A 275 -4.62 -22.15 2.68
N ILE A 276 -5.00 -21.06 3.34
CA ILE A 276 -4.08 -20.13 4.00
C ILE A 276 -3.37 -20.79 5.19
N SER A 277 -4.06 -21.65 5.94
CA SER A 277 -3.47 -22.42 7.02
C SER A 277 -2.40 -23.37 6.50
N ASP A 278 -2.69 -24.11 5.43
CA ASP A 278 -1.73 -25.02 4.78
C ASP A 278 -0.52 -24.25 4.23
N TYR A 279 -0.76 -23.07 3.63
CA TYR A 279 0.31 -22.21 3.13
C TYR A 279 1.19 -21.64 4.25
N TYR A 280 0.58 -21.19 5.35
CA TYR A 280 1.31 -20.69 6.50
C TYR A 280 2.14 -21.80 7.19
N GLU A 281 1.60 -23.02 7.27
CA GLU A 281 2.37 -24.18 7.72
C GLU A 281 3.58 -24.43 6.80
N TRP A 282 3.38 -24.48 5.47
CA TRP A 282 4.47 -24.61 4.51
C TRP A 282 5.54 -23.51 4.69
N LEU A 283 5.11 -22.27 4.94
CA LEU A 283 5.98 -21.12 5.16
C LEU A 283 6.87 -21.32 6.39
N GLU A 284 6.31 -21.81 7.50
CA GLU A 284 7.05 -21.95 8.75
C GLU A 284 7.89 -23.24 8.83
N ILE A 285 7.52 -24.33 8.15
CA ILE A 285 8.23 -25.62 8.30
C ILE A 285 9.33 -25.85 7.25
N THR A 286 9.17 -25.36 6.03
CA THR A 286 10.06 -25.68 4.91
C THR A 286 11.36 -24.88 4.94
N SER A 287 12.40 -25.42 4.31
CA SER A 287 13.68 -24.71 4.16
C SER A 287 13.55 -23.45 3.31
N LEU A 288 12.63 -23.41 2.34
CA LEU A 288 12.37 -22.23 1.52
C LEU A 288 11.83 -21.08 2.37
N GLY A 289 10.79 -21.34 3.17
CA GLY A 289 10.22 -20.33 4.06
C GLY A 289 11.15 -19.95 5.21
N LYS A 290 11.75 -20.90 5.93
CA LYS A 290 12.72 -20.62 7.01
C LYS A 290 13.91 -19.79 6.53
N ASN A 291 14.46 -20.09 5.36
CA ASN A 291 15.60 -19.34 4.82
C ASN A 291 15.17 -17.93 4.35
N GLU A 292 13.93 -17.75 3.91
CA GLU A 292 13.42 -16.42 3.60
C GLU A 292 13.23 -15.58 4.87
N LYS A 293 12.61 -16.15 5.91
CA LYS A 293 12.40 -15.55 7.23
C LYS A 293 13.68 -14.93 7.80
N ILE A 294 14.82 -15.62 7.71
CA ILE A 294 16.10 -15.13 8.25
C ILE A 294 16.84 -14.12 7.33
N SER A 295 16.26 -13.74 6.18
CA SER A 295 16.89 -12.74 5.29
C SER A 295 16.99 -11.39 5.99
N LEU A 296 18.14 -10.73 5.90
CA LEU A 296 18.39 -9.44 6.59
C LEU A 296 17.91 -8.21 5.80
N ASN A 297 17.39 -8.41 4.59
CA ASN A 297 16.95 -7.35 3.68
C ASN A 297 15.42 -7.37 3.53
N ASN A 298 14.90 -6.60 2.56
CA ASN A 298 13.47 -6.51 2.22
C ASN A 298 12.72 -7.84 2.16
N HIS A 299 13.37 -8.93 1.75
CA HIS A 299 12.75 -10.25 1.72
C HIS A 299 12.29 -10.71 3.11
N GLY A 300 13.11 -10.53 4.15
CA GLY A 300 12.74 -10.90 5.51
C GLY A 300 11.67 -9.97 6.08
N THR A 301 11.77 -8.66 5.81
CA THR A 301 10.76 -7.70 6.25
C THR A 301 9.38 -8.03 5.65
N TYR A 302 9.31 -8.33 4.35
CA TYR A 302 8.05 -8.73 3.70
C TYR A 302 7.57 -10.12 4.09
N TYR A 303 8.47 -11.05 4.44
CA TYR A 303 8.09 -12.32 5.05
C TYR A 303 7.30 -12.07 6.34
N ASP A 304 7.82 -11.23 7.24
CA ASP A 304 7.17 -10.97 8.52
C ASP A 304 5.82 -10.27 8.34
N VAL A 305 5.76 -9.28 7.43
CA VAL A 305 4.48 -8.63 7.06
C VAL A 305 3.48 -9.68 6.63
N GLN A 306 3.85 -10.54 5.68
CA GLN A 306 2.99 -11.62 5.21
C GLN A 306 2.54 -12.52 6.37
N ALA A 307 3.45 -13.00 7.21
CA ALA A 307 3.13 -13.88 8.33
C ALA A 307 2.11 -13.26 9.29
N ILE A 308 2.28 -11.98 9.65
CA ILE A 308 1.36 -11.26 10.56
C ILE A 308 -0.06 -11.17 9.97
N PHE A 309 -0.17 -10.83 8.68
CA PHE A 309 -1.48 -10.71 8.03
C PHE A 309 -2.16 -12.08 7.81
N LEU A 310 -1.39 -13.14 7.55
CA LEU A 310 -1.92 -14.51 7.47
C LEU A 310 -2.45 -14.97 8.82
N LEU A 311 -1.67 -14.80 9.89
CA LEU A 311 -2.06 -15.15 11.25
C LEU A 311 -3.33 -14.41 11.69
N SER A 312 -3.39 -13.10 11.47
CA SER A 312 -4.59 -12.30 11.77
C SER A 312 -5.81 -12.80 11.00
N TYR A 313 -5.67 -13.08 9.70
CA TYR A 313 -6.79 -13.59 8.90
C TYR A 313 -7.28 -14.98 9.33
N LEU A 314 -6.38 -15.80 9.91
CA LEU A 314 -6.69 -17.11 10.50
C LEU A 314 -7.27 -17.00 11.93
N ASP A 315 -7.61 -15.79 12.39
CA ASP A 315 -8.10 -15.50 13.75
C ASP A 315 -7.07 -15.90 14.85
N ARG A 316 -5.77 -15.95 14.52
CA ARG A 316 -4.66 -16.22 15.46
C ARG A 316 -4.07 -14.91 16.00
N GLU A 317 -4.94 -14.05 16.52
CA GLU A 317 -4.62 -12.65 16.88
C GLU A 317 -3.53 -12.53 17.96
N GLU A 318 -3.50 -13.41 18.97
CA GLU A 318 -2.45 -13.39 20.00
C GLU A 318 -1.06 -13.67 19.41
N GLU A 319 -0.98 -14.65 18.51
CA GLU A 319 0.26 -14.99 17.82
C GLU A 319 0.67 -13.87 16.86
N ALA A 320 -0.26 -13.32 16.09
CA ALA A 320 -0.01 -12.19 15.21
C ALA A 320 0.51 -10.96 15.97
N SER A 321 -0.08 -10.67 17.14
CA SER A 321 0.34 -9.58 18.03
C SER A 321 1.78 -9.77 18.49
N LYS A 322 2.11 -10.93 19.07
CA LYS A 322 3.47 -11.25 19.52
C LYS A 322 4.47 -11.18 18.36
N TYR A 323 4.12 -11.78 17.23
CA TYR A 323 4.96 -11.81 16.04
C TYR A 323 5.24 -10.40 15.52
N SER A 324 4.24 -9.53 15.49
CA SER A 324 4.39 -8.14 15.01
C SER A 324 5.44 -7.36 15.80
N LEU A 325 5.43 -7.49 17.13
CA LEU A 325 6.40 -6.85 18.00
C LEU A 325 7.82 -7.39 17.79
N GLU A 326 7.96 -8.72 17.76
CA GLU A 326 9.25 -9.39 17.56
C GLU A 326 9.87 -9.03 16.20
N ALA A 327 9.06 -9.06 15.13
CA ALA A 327 9.45 -8.67 13.79
C ALA A 327 9.90 -7.20 13.74
N LEU A 328 9.09 -6.27 14.27
CA LEU A 328 9.44 -4.85 14.29
C LEU A 328 10.80 -4.61 14.97
N ILE A 329 10.98 -5.15 16.18
CA ILE A 329 12.23 -5.01 16.95
C ILE A 329 13.39 -5.57 16.14
N HIS A 330 13.24 -6.78 15.60
CA HIS A 330 14.31 -7.44 14.86
C HIS A 330 14.69 -6.66 13.59
N ARG A 331 13.72 -6.30 12.75
CA ARG A 331 13.95 -5.64 11.46
C ARG A 331 14.51 -4.22 11.61
N VAL A 332 14.04 -3.45 12.59
CA VAL A 332 14.61 -2.12 12.86
C VAL A 332 16.04 -2.25 13.42
N ASN A 333 16.27 -3.15 14.38
CA ASN A 333 17.58 -3.29 15.03
C ASN A 333 18.68 -3.86 14.11
N THR A 334 18.31 -4.62 13.09
CA THR A 334 19.27 -5.25 12.16
C THR A 334 19.33 -4.58 10.80
N GLY A 335 18.22 -4.03 10.31
CA GLY A 335 18.10 -3.49 8.96
C GLY A 335 18.42 -2.00 8.84
N ILE A 336 18.33 -1.22 9.92
CA ILE A 336 18.53 0.24 9.90
C ILE A 336 19.80 0.62 10.66
N GLY A 337 20.66 1.45 10.05
CA GLY A 337 21.86 2.00 10.65
C GLY A 337 21.59 3.22 11.54
N LEU A 338 22.60 3.68 12.28
CA LEU A 338 22.51 4.87 13.16
C LEU A 338 22.06 6.14 12.41
N SER A 339 22.46 6.28 11.14
CA SER A 339 22.11 7.38 10.24
C SER A 339 20.71 7.25 9.63
N GLY A 340 20.07 6.09 9.73
CA GLY A 340 18.87 5.73 8.96
C GLY A 340 19.15 4.92 7.69
N GLN A 341 20.42 4.78 7.28
CA GLN A 341 20.78 3.97 6.12
C GLN A 341 20.31 2.51 6.26
N GLN A 342 19.73 1.96 5.19
CA GLN A 342 19.36 0.55 5.09
C GLN A 342 20.46 -0.21 4.33
N HIS A 343 21.52 -0.66 5.02
CA HIS A 343 22.76 -1.14 4.41
C HIS A 343 22.55 -2.28 3.39
N HIS A 344 21.67 -3.24 3.71
CA HIS A 344 21.37 -4.38 2.84
C HIS A 344 20.64 -4.00 1.55
N GLU A 345 20.01 -2.83 1.51
CA GLU A 345 19.35 -2.29 0.32
C GLU A 345 20.29 -1.39 -0.48
N THR A 346 21.09 -0.57 0.22
CA THR A 346 22.02 0.37 -0.44
C THR A 346 23.16 -0.32 -1.20
N ILE A 347 23.48 -1.57 -0.88
CA ILE A 347 24.48 -2.37 -1.61
C ILE A 347 23.97 -2.86 -2.98
N ARG A 348 22.65 -2.78 -3.23
CA ARG A 348 22.05 -3.32 -4.46
C ARG A 348 22.31 -2.41 -5.66
N PRO A 349 22.40 -2.95 -6.89
CA PRO A 349 22.59 -2.12 -8.08
C PRO A 349 21.49 -1.08 -8.30
N THR A 350 20.26 -1.36 -7.87
CA THR A 350 19.13 -0.40 -7.86
C THR A 350 18.83 0.02 -6.42
N SER A 351 19.84 0.57 -5.75
CA SER A 351 19.84 0.85 -4.31
C SER A 351 18.73 1.79 -3.85
N TRP A 352 18.34 2.78 -4.67
CA TRP A 352 17.22 3.67 -4.38
C TRP A 352 15.92 2.88 -4.24
N PHE A 353 15.57 2.13 -5.30
CA PHE A 353 14.37 1.30 -5.34
C PHE A 353 14.29 0.37 -4.12
N TYR A 354 15.36 -0.38 -3.82
CA TYR A 354 15.34 -1.31 -2.70
C TYR A 354 15.23 -0.63 -1.33
N SER A 355 15.81 0.56 -1.17
CA SER A 355 15.69 1.33 0.07
C SER A 355 14.26 1.82 0.28
N VAL A 356 13.58 2.26 -0.78
CA VAL A 356 12.16 2.62 -0.73
C VAL A 356 11.28 1.38 -0.51
N PHE A 357 11.56 0.29 -1.23
CA PHE A 357 10.79 -0.96 -1.15
C PHE A 357 10.85 -1.62 0.24
N ASN A 358 12.01 -1.68 0.89
CA ASN A 358 12.08 -2.16 2.26
C ASN A 358 11.38 -1.22 3.25
N LEU A 359 11.43 0.10 3.00
CA LEU A 359 10.78 1.08 3.86
C LEU A 359 9.25 0.95 3.83
N GLN A 360 8.68 0.54 2.69
CA GLN A 360 7.28 0.15 2.59
C GLN A 360 6.96 -1.01 3.54
N ALA A 361 7.71 -2.11 3.50
CA ALA A 361 7.50 -3.23 4.43
C ALA A 361 7.65 -2.81 5.91
N LEU A 362 8.62 -1.94 6.23
CA LEU A 362 8.79 -1.42 7.59
C LEU A 362 7.60 -0.59 8.06
N PHE A 363 6.99 0.22 7.18
CA PHE A 363 5.76 0.95 7.48
C PHE A 363 4.59 0.00 7.76
N LEU A 364 4.46 -1.09 7.00
CA LEU A 364 3.44 -2.12 7.26
C LEU A 364 3.65 -2.79 8.63
N LEU A 365 4.90 -3.09 9.01
CA LEU A 365 5.21 -3.64 10.33
C LEU A 365 4.87 -2.68 11.47
N ALA A 366 5.23 -1.40 11.34
CA ALA A 366 4.92 -0.40 12.34
C ALA A 366 3.41 -0.19 12.49
N GLU A 367 2.69 -0.15 11.37
CA GLU A 367 1.24 -0.03 11.37
C GLU A 367 0.57 -1.25 12.03
N ARG A 368 1.02 -2.47 11.70
CA ARG A 368 0.49 -3.69 12.35
C ARG A 368 0.84 -3.76 13.83
N SER A 369 2.03 -3.32 14.23
CA SER A 369 2.40 -3.24 15.65
C SER A 369 1.49 -2.27 16.40
N GLN A 370 1.20 -1.10 15.80
CA GLN A 370 0.26 -0.11 16.32
C GLN A 370 -1.17 -0.66 16.45
N TYR A 371 -1.64 -1.42 15.46
CA TYR A 371 -2.93 -2.09 15.52
C TYR A 371 -3.06 -3.00 16.76
N TYR A 372 -1.98 -3.69 17.14
CA TYR A 372 -1.92 -4.51 18.35
C TYR A 372 -1.57 -3.77 19.64
N GLY A 373 -1.50 -2.43 19.61
CA GLY A 373 -1.29 -1.59 20.79
C GLY A 373 0.18 -1.30 21.13
N TYR A 374 1.13 -1.65 20.27
CA TYR A 374 2.54 -1.31 20.42
C TYR A 374 2.90 -0.10 19.55
N ASP A 375 3.59 0.91 20.10
CA ASP A 375 4.01 2.07 19.32
C ASP A 375 5.13 1.69 18.33
N GLY A 376 4.71 1.19 17.17
CA GLY A 376 5.61 0.73 16.12
C GLY A 376 6.28 1.87 15.37
N TRP A 377 5.65 3.05 15.34
CA TRP A 377 6.16 4.22 14.64
C TRP A 377 7.33 4.84 15.38
N ASN A 378 7.23 4.96 16.71
CA ASN A 378 8.26 5.60 17.52
C ASN A 378 9.22 4.62 18.21
N TYR A 379 9.22 3.35 17.81
CA TYR A 379 10.22 2.40 18.28
C TYR A 379 11.65 2.86 17.94
N VAL A 380 12.51 2.86 18.96
CA VAL A 380 13.92 3.21 18.85
C VAL A 380 14.76 2.02 19.29
N GLY A 381 15.55 1.48 18.38
CA GLY A 381 16.49 0.40 18.66
C GLY A 381 17.65 0.84 19.59
N PRO A 382 18.41 -0.10 20.15
CA PRO A 382 19.44 0.17 21.15
C PRO A 382 20.57 1.09 20.65
N LYS A 383 20.78 1.18 19.32
CA LYS A 383 21.75 2.10 18.71
C LYS A 383 21.09 3.37 18.16
N GLY A 384 19.88 3.70 18.59
CA GLY A 384 19.12 4.85 18.12
C GLY A 384 18.47 4.66 16.74
N GLN A 385 18.22 3.42 16.33
CA GLN A 385 17.71 3.07 15.00
C GLN A 385 16.19 3.27 14.97
N SER A 386 15.63 3.80 13.89
CA SER A 386 14.18 3.99 13.78
C SER A 386 13.74 4.11 12.33
N ILE A 387 12.47 3.81 12.07
CA ILE A 387 11.86 3.96 10.75
C ILE A 387 11.86 5.43 10.31
N LYS A 388 11.62 6.37 11.25
CA LYS A 388 11.71 7.81 10.98
C LYS A 388 13.08 8.20 10.44
N LYS A 389 14.17 7.66 11.01
CA LYS A 389 15.52 7.91 10.49
C LYS A 389 15.72 7.38 9.08
N ALA A 390 15.12 6.23 8.72
CA ALA A 390 15.21 5.70 7.36
C ALA A 390 14.52 6.61 6.33
N ILE A 391 13.37 7.21 6.66
CA ILE A 391 12.74 8.25 5.84
C ILE A 391 13.66 9.49 5.75
N ASP A 392 14.15 9.97 6.90
CA ASP A 392 15.00 11.15 6.98
C ASP A 392 16.31 10.98 6.20
N TYR A 393 16.83 9.76 6.11
CA TYR A 393 18.02 9.42 5.33
C TYR A 393 17.80 9.56 3.82
N LEU A 394 16.65 9.11 3.30
CA LEU A 394 16.34 9.15 1.88
C LEU A 394 15.93 10.55 1.39
N LEU A 395 15.33 11.36 2.27
CA LEU A 395 14.70 12.63 1.92
C LEU A 395 15.62 13.63 1.17
N PRO A 396 16.87 13.90 1.60
CA PRO A 396 17.74 14.84 0.90
C PRO A 396 18.00 14.40 -0.55
N TYR A 397 18.18 13.10 -0.79
CA TYR A 397 18.46 12.57 -2.11
C TYR A 397 17.24 12.61 -3.03
N ALA A 398 16.03 12.41 -2.50
CA ALA A 398 14.80 12.62 -3.25
C ALA A 398 14.69 14.08 -3.73
N LEU A 399 14.98 15.04 -2.85
CA LEU A 399 14.90 16.48 -3.16
C LEU A 399 15.87 16.90 -4.25
N THR A 400 17.01 16.24 -4.34
CA THR A 400 18.08 16.55 -5.28
C THR A 400 18.19 15.59 -6.45
N ASP A 401 17.15 14.79 -6.71
CA ASP A 401 17.10 13.84 -7.82
C ASP A 401 18.32 12.90 -7.84
N GLY A 402 18.61 12.31 -6.68
CA GLY A 402 19.75 11.41 -6.46
C GLY A 402 21.11 12.08 -6.38
N LYS A 403 21.24 13.40 -6.60
CA LYS A 403 22.53 14.09 -6.49
C LYS A 403 23.15 13.89 -5.11
N GLY A 404 24.38 13.38 -5.08
CA GLY A 404 25.11 13.08 -3.85
C GLY A 404 24.82 11.71 -3.24
N TRP A 405 23.98 10.87 -3.88
CA TRP A 405 23.77 9.49 -3.45
C TRP A 405 25.09 8.70 -3.51
N PRO A 406 25.58 8.17 -2.38
CA PRO A 406 26.93 7.63 -2.30
C PRO A 406 27.03 6.15 -2.75
N PHE A 407 25.95 5.57 -3.27
CA PHE A 407 25.89 4.15 -3.65
C PHE A 407 25.60 3.95 -5.13
N ASN A 408 25.85 2.75 -5.62
CA ASN A 408 25.52 2.38 -6.99
C ASN A 408 24.00 2.41 -7.20
N ASN A 409 23.53 3.13 -8.22
CA ASN A 409 22.12 3.14 -8.62
C ASN A 409 22.03 3.17 -10.15
N ILE A 410 21.83 2.01 -10.76
CA ILE A 410 21.81 1.84 -12.23
C ILE A 410 20.49 2.24 -12.90
N LYS A 411 19.52 2.72 -12.10
CA LYS A 411 18.20 3.18 -12.53
C LYS A 411 17.96 4.61 -12.03
N GLU A 412 16.86 5.21 -12.47
CA GLU A 412 16.43 6.53 -12.04
C GLU A 412 15.94 6.54 -10.58
N PHE A 413 15.84 7.74 -10.01
CA PHE A 413 15.30 7.98 -8.67
C PHE A 413 13.77 8.09 -8.69
N GLU A 414 13.08 7.01 -9.09
CA GLU A 414 11.61 6.96 -9.13
C GLU A 414 11.00 7.44 -7.80
N LEU A 415 10.22 8.52 -7.85
CA LEU A 415 9.76 9.23 -6.64
C LEU A 415 8.41 8.75 -6.13
N ASN A 416 7.59 8.10 -6.96
CA ASN A 416 6.19 7.80 -6.64
C ASN A 416 6.01 7.08 -5.29
N SER A 417 6.65 5.93 -5.10
CA SER A 417 6.52 5.16 -3.86
C SER A 417 7.08 5.92 -2.65
N PHE A 418 8.15 6.70 -2.83
CA PHE A 418 8.75 7.48 -1.75
C PHE A 418 7.84 8.66 -1.34
N VAL A 419 7.21 9.34 -2.29
CA VAL A 419 6.26 10.44 -2.02
C VAL A 419 5.08 9.94 -1.19
N ARG A 420 4.54 8.74 -1.47
CA ARG A 420 3.46 8.14 -0.66
C ARG A 420 3.90 7.85 0.78
N LEU A 421 5.10 7.32 0.96
CA LEU A 421 5.68 7.14 2.29
C LEU A 421 5.90 8.48 3.01
N LEU A 422 6.25 9.53 2.28
CA LEU A 422 6.45 10.87 2.83
C LEU A 422 5.13 11.53 3.26
N GLU A 423 4.03 11.26 2.55
CA GLU A 423 2.68 11.68 2.95
C GLU A 423 2.25 10.99 4.26
N LEU A 424 2.47 9.67 4.36
CA LEU A 424 2.27 8.94 5.60
C LEU A 424 3.17 9.49 6.72
N ALA A 425 4.45 9.72 6.42
CA ALA A 425 5.41 10.23 7.39
C ALA A 425 4.99 11.58 7.96
N PHE A 426 4.38 12.47 7.17
CA PHE A 426 3.82 13.73 7.68
C PHE A 426 2.62 13.53 8.61
N VAL A 427 1.75 12.56 8.33
CA VAL A 427 0.61 12.24 9.20
C VAL A 427 1.08 11.60 10.52
N ILE A 428 2.07 10.72 10.46
CA ILE A 428 2.62 10.00 11.62
C ILE A 428 3.51 10.92 12.47
N TRP A 429 4.40 11.66 11.81
CA TRP A 429 5.33 12.61 12.41
C TRP A 429 5.11 13.99 11.76
N PRO A 430 4.36 14.91 12.39
CA PRO A 430 4.04 16.22 11.82
C PRO A 430 5.23 17.18 11.82
N ASP A 431 6.29 16.81 11.10
CA ASP A 431 7.54 17.54 10.89
C ASP A 431 7.44 18.33 9.58
N ASP A 432 7.51 19.66 9.68
CA ASP A 432 7.37 20.59 8.56
C ASP A 432 8.30 20.29 7.37
N LYS A 433 9.42 19.61 7.59
CA LYS A 433 10.33 19.24 6.49
C LYS A 433 9.67 18.31 5.49
N TYR A 434 8.80 17.40 5.93
CA TYR A 434 8.08 16.48 5.04
C TYR A 434 7.08 17.25 4.19
N LEU A 435 6.33 18.16 4.79
CA LEU A 435 5.40 19.03 4.06
C LEU A 435 6.12 19.90 3.03
N LYS A 436 7.23 20.55 3.41
CA LYS A 436 8.06 21.35 2.49
C LYS A 436 8.57 20.51 1.32
N ALA A 437 8.98 19.27 1.58
CA ALA A 437 9.43 18.37 0.54
C ALA A 437 8.30 17.89 -0.37
N LEU A 438 7.10 17.61 0.16
CA LEU A 438 5.94 17.21 -0.64
C LEU A 438 5.54 18.27 -1.67
N ILE A 439 5.67 19.56 -1.34
CA ILE A 439 5.43 20.67 -2.29
C ILE A 439 6.34 20.56 -3.52
N ILE A 440 7.57 20.08 -3.34
CA ILE A 440 8.59 19.96 -4.39
C ILE A 440 8.45 18.63 -5.14
N LEU A 441 8.26 17.53 -4.40
CA LEU A 441 8.37 16.16 -4.94
C LEU A 441 7.07 15.68 -5.58
N ARG A 442 5.90 16.08 -5.06
CA ARG A 442 4.61 15.59 -5.56
C ARG A 442 4.39 15.93 -7.05
N PRO A 443 4.68 17.16 -7.54
CA PRO A 443 4.59 17.45 -8.97
C PRO A 443 5.51 16.61 -9.85
N LYS A 444 6.73 16.29 -9.36
CA LYS A 444 7.70 15.47 -10.11
C LYS A 444 7.22 14.03 -10.24
N ALA A 445 6.78 13.43 -9.11
CA ALA A 445 6.23 12.09 -9.10
C ALA A 445 5.04 11.95 -10.07
N LYS A 446 4.14 12.95 -10.12
CA LYS A 446 3.04 13.01 -11.11
C LYS A 446 3.56 12.92 -12.54
N SER A 447 4.59 13.70 -12.86
CA SER A 447 5.13 13.78 -14.21
C SER A 447 5.82 12.48 -14.65
N GLU A 448 6.57 11.82 -13.76
CA GLU A 448 7.18 10.50 -14.02
C GLU A 448 6.14 9.48 -14.49
N GLN A 449 4.99 9.41 -13.81
CA GLN A 449 3.96 8.43 -14.15
C GLN A 449 3.24 8.73 -15.47
N ALA A 450 3.01 10.02 -15.76
CA ALA A 450 2.38 10.42 -17.01
C ALA A 450 3.24 10.02 -18.23
N LEU A 451 4.57 9.98 -18.08
CA LEU A 451 5.52 9.64 -19.15
C LEU A 451 5.62 8.14 -19.43
N GLU A 452 5.35 7.28 -18.45
CA GLU A 452 5.64 5.85 -18.59
C GLU A 452 4.51 5.02 -19.22
N TYR A 453 3.35 5.61 -19.56
CA TYR A 453 2.12 4.87 -19.93
C TYR A 453 1.77 3.72 -18.96
N ARG A 454 2.40 3.66 -17.79
CA ARG A 454 1.98 2.84 -16.66
C ARG A 454 0.69 3.52 -16.21
N ASN A 455 -0.43 2.79 -16.30
CA ASN A 455 -1.77 3.23 -15.92
C ASN A 455 -1.73 4.31 -14.85
N ALA A 456 -2.51 5.38 -15.04
CA ALA A 456 -2.69 6.55 -14.19
C ALA A 456 -3.14 6.20 -12.75
N ASP A 457 -2.37 5.39 -12.04
CA ASP A 457 -2.53 5.00 -10.64
C ASP A 457 -2.00 6.09 -9.70
N TRP A 458 -1.60 7.25 -10.24
CA TRP A 458 -1.26 8.40 -9.42
C TRP A 458 -2.48 9.13 -8.89
N GLU A 459 -3.54 9.32 -9.68
CA GLU A 459 -4.47 10.41 -9.34
C GLU A 459 -5.12 10.23 -7.97
N ASP A 460 -5.44 9.00 -7.58
CA ASP A 460 -5.82 8.68 -6.21
C ASP A 460 -5.61 7.17 -6.04
N ASN A 461 -4.54 6.74 -5.36
CA ASN A 461 -4.66 5.44 -4.68
C ASN A 461 -5.69 5.66 -3.59
N TYR A 462 -6.95 5.40 -3.93
CA TYR A 462 -8.09 5.84 -3.17
C TYR A 462 -8.01 5.40 -1.72
N LEU A 463 -7.49 4.20 -1.49
CA LEU A 463 -7.28 3.71 -0.15
C LEU A 463 -6.29 4.55 0.61
N CYS A 464 -5.19 4.93 -0.05
CA CYS A 464 -4.21 5.78 0.58
C CYS A 464 -4.82 7.12 1.01
N VAL A 465 -5.54 7.77 0.08
CA VAL A 465 -6.19 9.06 0.34
C VAL A 465 -7.24 8.91 1.45
N TRP A 466 -8.09 7.89 1.37
CA TRP A 466 -9.08 7.59 2.40
C TRP A 466 -8.45 7.28 3.77
N SER A 467 -7.34 6.57 3.78
CA SER A 467 -6.63 6.21 5.00
C SER A 467 -5.95 7.40 5.65
N LEU A 468 -5.35 8.30 4.85
CA LEU A 468 -4.84 9.58 5.32
C LEU A 468 -5.98 10.46 5.86
N MET A 469 -7.17 10.45 5.24
CA MET A 469 -8.33 11.23 5.68
C MET A 469 -8.92 10.75 7.00
N THR A 470 -9.04 9.43 7.17
CA THR A 470 -9.71 8.82 8.33
C THR A 470 -8.74 8.48 9.45
N ASN A 471 -7.43 8.55 9.18
CA ASN A 471 -6.38 7.96 10.00
C ASN A 471 -6.64 6.47 10.28
N LYS A 472 -7.40 5.79 9.42
CA LYS A 472 -7.72 4.37 9.51
C LYS A 472 -7.04 3.64 8.36
N GLN A 473 -6.47 2.48 8.64
CA GLN A 473 -5.89 1.59 7.63
C GLN A 473 -4.74 2.23 6.83
N LEU A 474 -3.86 3.02 7.47
CA LEU A 474 -2.69 3.65 6.83
C LEU A 474 -1.83 2.68 6.00
N TRP A 475 -1.87 1.38 6.32
CA TRP A 475 -1.23 0.31 5.53
C TRP A 475 -1.65 0.28 4.06
N THR A 476 -2.86 0.73 3.71
CA THR A 476 -3.35 0.70 2.34
C THR A 476 -2.58 1.64 1.40
N CYS A 477 -1.92 2.67 1.95
CA CYS A 477 -1.04 3.59 1.24
C CYS A 477 0.26 2.96 0.74
N VAL A 478 0.61 1.80 1.27
CA VAL A 478 1.94 1.21 1.12
C VAL A 478 1.91 0.17 0.00
N GLU A 479 2.24 0.55 -1.24
CA GLU A 479 2.19 -0.36 -2.43
C GLU A 479 3.43 -1.21 -2.66
#